data_AF-A0A8T2MMN8-F1
#
_entry.id   AF-A0A8T2MMN8-F1
#
_cell.length_a   1.000
_cell.length_b   1.000
_cell.length_c   1.000
_cell.angle_alpha   90.00
_cell.angle_beta   90.00
_cell.angle_gamma   90.00
#
_symmetry.space_group_name_H-M   'P 1'
#
loop_
_entity.id
_entity.type
_entity.pdbx_description
1 polymer ?
#
loop_
_entity_poly.entity_id
_entity_poly.type
_entity_poly.pdbx_seq_one_letter_code
_entity_poly.pdbx_strand_id
1 'polypeptide(L)'
;MDRELDWTTRALLHKAGETSTFVRQDVDAAMGHMVRGCTHTRIMKALLEGGMRHRNVAVRECAARHLETLVESMGAARLLCYKKEVVDSFMTAIYRMKQDASQEVRCCGQQILAILTSHPDFQKKIKSHVLQKV
;
A
#
# COMPACT_ATOMS: atom_id res chain seq x y z
N MET A 1 -2.18 19.12 -9.59
CA MET A 1 -2.29 17.65 -9.71
C MET A 1 -1.74 16.87 -8.51
N ASP A 2 -0.45 16.95 -8.13
CA ASP A 2 0.09 16.15 -7.01
C ASP A 2 -0.61 16.37 -5.65
N ARG A 3 -0.72 17.64 -5.25
CA ARG A 3 -1.34 18.01 -3.98
C ARG A 3 -2.83 17.64 -3.90
N GLU A 4 -3.52 17.65 -5.03
CA GLU A 4 -4.96 17.32 -5.10
C GLU A 4 -5.19 15.83 -4.87
N LEU A 5 -4.29 14.97 -5.36
CA LEU A 5 -4.35 13.54 -5.13
C LEU A 5 -4.13 13.20 -3.65
N ASP A 6 -3.09 13.79 -3.04
CA ASP A 6 -2.81 13.59 -1.61
C ASP A 6 -3.98 14.04 -0.72
N TRP A 7 -4.60 15.18 -1.05
CA TRP A 7 -5.77 15.68 -0.34
C TRP A 7 -6.98 14.76 -0.54
N THR A 8 -7.23 14.30 -1.76
CA THR A 8 -8.35 13.41 -2.08
C THR A 8 -8.20 12.07 -1.37
N THR A 9 -7.02 11.46 -1.40
CA THR A 9 -6.75 10.20 -0.70
C THR A 9 -6.94 10.36 0.81
N ARG A 10 -6.46 11.45 1.42
CA ARG A 10 -6.68 11.70 2.86
C ARG A 10 -8.15 11.91 3.20
N ALA A 11 -8.89 12.67 2.39
CA ALA A 11 -10.31 12.91 2.60
C ALA A 11 -11.12 11.61 2.51
N LEU A 12 -10.84 10.78 1.50
CA LEU A 12 -11.45 9.45 1.35
C LEU A 12 -11.10 8.53 2.52
N LEU A 13 -9.84 8.46 2.92
CA LEU A 13 -9.40 7.67 4.07
C LEU A 13 -10.05 8.14 5.39
N HIS A 14 -10.25 9.44 5.58
CA HIS A 14 -11.02 9.95 6.72
C HIS A 14 -12.47 9.44 6.69
N LYS A 15 -13.11 9.46 5.52
CA LYS A 15 -14.46 8.91 5.32
C LYS A 15 -14.54 7.39 5.48
N ALA A 16 -13.49 6.64 5.12
CA ALA A 16 -13.42 5.20 5.38
C ALA A 16 -13.47 4.86 6.88
N GLY A 17 -13.06 5.81 7.73
CA GLY A 17 -13.11 5.67 9.18
C GLY A 17 -14.51 5.88 9.78
N GLU A 18 -15.48 6.35 9.00
CA GLU A 18 -16.86 6.53 9.44
C GLU A 18 -17.64 5.21 9.38
N THR A 19 -18.58 5.00 10.31
CA THR A 19 -19.20 3.69 10.56
C THR A 19 -20.23 3.25 9.50
N SER A 20 -20.59 4.12 8.56
CA SER A 20 -21.59 3.80 7.54
C SER A 20 -21.02 2.84 6.48
N THR A 21 -21.72 1.73 6.25
CA THR A 21 -21.37 0.76 5.20
C THR A 21 -21.47 1.37 3.81
N PHE A 22 -22.47 2.22 3.56
CA PHE A 22 -22.65 2.93 2.29
C PHE A 22 -21.48 3.86 1.99
N VAL A 23 -21.06 4.66 2.97
CA VAL A 23 -19.91 5.57 2.83
C VAL A 23 -18.62 4.79 2.57
N ARG A 24 -18.43 3.65 3.25
CA ARG A 24 -17.25 2.79 3.01
C ARG A 24 -17.24 2.21 1.59
N GLN A 25 -18.38 1.83 1.04
CA GLN A 25 -18.49 1.33 -0.33
C GLN A 25 -18.17 2.43 -1.35
N ASP A 26 -18.68 3.64 -1.16
CA ASP A 26 -18.39 4.78 -2.03
C ASP A 26 -16.91 5.17 -1.98
N VAL A 27 -16.31 5.14 -0.78
CA VAL A 27 -14.87 5.38 -0.61
C VAL A 27 -14.04 4.31 -1.31
N ASP A 28 -14.42 3.04 -1.19
CA ASP A 28 -13.74 1.94 -1.86
C ASP A 28 -13.83 2.07 -3.40
N ALA A 29 -14.99 2.44 -3.93
CA ALA A 29 -15.15 2.70 -5.36
C ALA A 29 -14.27 3.87 -5.82
N ALA A 30 -14.29 4.99 -5.09
CA ALA A 30 -13.48 6.17 -5.41
C ALA A 30 -11.98 5.86 -5.39
N MET A 31 -11.50 5.15 -4.35
CA MET A 31 -10.10 4.74 -4.27
C MET A 31 -9.72 3.74 -5.37
N GLY A 32 -10.61 2.81 -5.72
CA GLY A 32 -10.41 1.90 -6.85
C GLY A 32 -10.24 2.63 -8.19
N HIS A 33 -11.03 3.68 -8.43
CA HIS A 33 -10.87 4.54 -9.61
C HIS A 33 -9.55 5.30 -9.59
N MET A 34 -9.13 5.81 -8.43
CA MET A 34 -7.83 6.49 -8.28
C MET A 34 -6.68 5.53 -8.59
N VAL A 35 -6.67 4.33 -8.01
CA VAL A 35 -5.65 3.27 -8.22
C VAL A 35 -5.45 2.98 -9.70
N ARG A 36 -6.53 2.97 -10.50
CA ARG A 36 -6.49 2.70 -11.94
C ARG A 36 -6.12 3.92 -12.79
N GLY A 37 -6.51 5.12 -12.38
CA GLY A 37 -6.41 6.34 -13.20
C GLY A 37 -5.18 7.20 -12.93
N CYS A 38 -4.53 7.05 -11.78
CA CYS A 38 -3.44 7.93 -11.35
C CYS A 38 -2.06 7.23 -11.36
N THR A 39 -0.99 8.02 -11.24
CA THR A 39 0.38 7.49 -11.22
C THR A 39 0.60 6.58 -10.01
N HIS A 40 0.90 5.31 -10.26
CA HIS A 40 1.03 4.29 -9.21
C HIS A 40 1.99 4.66 -8.07
N THR A 41 3.13 5.29 -8.36
CA THR A 41 4.09 5.73 -7.32
C THR A 41 3.50 6.76 -6.36
N ARG A 42 2.61 7.64 -6.85
CA ARG A 42 1.97 8.69 -6.05
C ARG A 42 0.91 8.12 -5.13
N ILE A 43 0.07 7.24 -5.67
CA ILE A 43 -0.96 6.54 -4.91
C ILE A 43 -0.33 5.69 -3.82
N MET A 44 0.73 4.95 -4.15
CA MET A 44 1.49 4.19 -3.18
C MET A 44 1.97 5.09 -2.03
N LYS A 45 2.59 6.23 -2.34
CA LYS A 45 3.05 7.17 -1.31
C LYS A 45 1.88 7.70 -0.46
N ALA A 46 0.77 8.10 -1.08
CA ALA A 46 -0.41 8.61 -0.38
C ALA A 46 -1.03 7.57 0.57
N LEU A 47 -1.12 6.31 0.14
CA LEU A 47 -1.62 5.19 0.97
C LEU A 47 -0.66 4.86 2.12
N LEU A 48 0.65 4.86 1.87
CA LEU A 48 1.67 4.60 2.88
C LEU A 48 1.73 5.69 3.95
N GLU A 49 1.66 6.95 3.56
CA GLU A 49 1.77 8.09 4.47
C GLU A 49 0.45 8.40 5.18
N GLY A 50 -0.67 8.35 4.46
CA GLY A 50 -1.99 8.76 4.95
C GLY A 50 -2.83 7.61 5.52
N GLY A 51 -2.68 6.39 5.01
CA GLY A 51 -3.51 5.24 5.37
C GLY A 51 -2.85 4.34 6.41
N MET A 52 -1.68 3.78 6.07
CA MET A 52 -1.02 2.77 6.89
C MET A 52 -0.54 3.26 8.27
N ARG A 53 -0.40 4.58 8.43
CA ARG A 53 -0.01 5.22 9.71
C ARG A 53 -1.20 5.68 10.55
N HIS A 54 -2.42 5.43 10.10
CA HIS A 54 -3.62 5.93 10.74
C HIS A 54 -4.01 5.11 11.99
N ARG A 55 -4.52 5.78 13.03
CA ARG A 55 -4.90 5.12 14.30
C ARG A 55 -6.15 4.25 14.15
N ASN A 56 -7.08 4.66 13.29
CA ASN A 56 -8.31 3.91 13.00
C ASN A 56 -8.01 2.65 12.17
N VAL A 57 -8.45 1.49 12.67
CA VAL A 57 -8.25 0.18 12.04
C VAL A 57 -8.91 0.11 10.66
N ALA A 58 -10.16 0.58 10.52
CA ALA A 58 -10.89 0.53 9.24
C ALA A 58 -10.16 1.30 8.13
N VAL A 59 -9.49 2.40 8.48
CA VAL A 59 -8.68 3.19 7.55
C VAL A 59 -7.43 2.43 7.11
N ARG A 60 -6.77 1.72 8.04
CA ARG A 60 -5.62 0.87 7.71
C ARG A 60 -6.02 -0.31 6.85
N GLU A 61 -7.15 -0.95 7.12
CA GLU A 61 -7.69 -2.05 6.32
C GLU A 61 -8.03 -1.61 4.90
N CYS A 62 -8.69 -0.47 4.76
CA CYS A 62 -8.99 0.13 3.47
C CYS A 62 -7.70 0.44 2.70
N ALA A 63 -6.73 1.11 3.34
CA ALA A 63 -5.45 1.41 2.71
C ALA A 63 -4.66 0.14 2.31
N ALA A 64 -4.69 -0.89 3.15
CA ALA A 64 -4.03 -2.18 2.89
C ALA A 64 -4.60 -2.88 1.66
N ARG A 65 -5.93 -2.96 1.54
CA ARG A 65 -6.61 -3.56 0.37
C ARG A 65 -6.27 -2.83 -0.93
N HIS A 66 -6.35 -1.49 -0.93
CA HIS A 66 -6.02 -0.70 -2.13
C HIS A 66 -4.53 -0.78 -2.47
N LEU A 67 -3.65 -0.92 -1.46
CA LEU A 67 -2.23 -1.14 -1.68
C LEU A 67 -1.95 -2.51 -2.31
N GLU A 68 -2.64 -3.55 -1.88
CA GLU A 68 -2.57 -4.89 -2.48
C GLU A 68 -2.99 -4.84 -3.96
N THR A 69 -4.17 -4.29 -4.27
CA THR A 69 -4.65 -4.16 -5.65
C THR A 69 -3.69 -3.32 -6.53
N LEU A 70 -3.07 -2.29 -5.96
CA LEU A 70 -2.06 -1.49 -6.65
C LEU A 70 -0.81 -2.34 -6.97
N VAL A 71 -0.35 -3.18 -6.04
CA VAL A 71 0.82 -4.04 -6.26
C VAL A 71 0.53 -5.14 -7.27
N GLU A 72 -0.66 -5.75 -7.20
CA GLU A 72 -1.13 -6.74 -8.17
C GLU A 72 -1.17 -6.16 -9.59
N SER A 73 -1.72 -4.95 -9.76
CA SER A 73 -1.82 -4.29 -11.07
C SER A 73 -0.47 -3.78 -11.61
N MET A 74 0.46 -3.38 -10.74
CA MET A 74 1.82 -3.00 -11.15
C MET A 74 2.70 -4.20 -11.50
N GLY A 75 2.57 -5.28 -10.72
CA GLY A 75 3.50 -6.40 -10.71
C GLY A 75 4.83 -6.07 -9.98
N ALA A 76 5.48 -7.13 -9.48
CA ALA A 76 6.72 -7.02 -8.71
C ALA A 76 7.89 -6.41 -9.51
N ALA A 77 8.00 -6.70 -10.80
CA ALA A 77 9.08 -6.20 -11.66
C ALA A 77 9.16 -4.66 -11.65
N ARG A 78 8.03 -4.00 -11.91
CA ARG A 78 7.94 -2.53 -12.00
C ARG A 78 8.19 -1.88 -10.63
N LEU A 79 7.68 -2.49 -9.57
CA LEU A 79 7.90 -1.99 -8.21
C LEU A 79 9.38 -2.07 -7.80
N LEU A 80 10.07 -3.15 -8.19
CA LEU A 80 11.49 -3.33 -7.91
C LEU A 80 12.40 -2.49 -8.83
N CYS A 81 11.90 -1.92 -9.92
CA CYS A 81 12.65 -0.96 -10.74
C CYS A 81 12.65 0.48 -10.17
N TYR A 82 11.84 0.77 -9.16
CA TYR A 82 11.84 2.11 -8.54
C TYR A 82 13.13 2.41 -7.78
N LYS A 83 13.34 3.72 -7.51
CA LYS A 83 14.44 4.23 -6.70
C LYS A 83 14.49 3.50 -5.34
N LYS A 84 15.71 3.24 -4.85
CA LYS A 84 15.95 2.52 -3.59
C LYS A 84 15.09 3.06 -2.44
N GLU A 85 15.08 4.38 -2.24
CA GLU A 85 14.27 5.05 -1.19
C GLU A 85 12.78 4.68 -1.21
N VAL A 86 12.18 4.58 -2.41
CA VAL A 86 10.77 4.26 -2.57
C VAL A 86 10.51 2.78 -2.24
N VAL A 87 11.41 1.91 -2.68
CA VAL A 87 11.34 0.47 -2.39
C VAL A 87 11.54 0.22 -0.89
N ASP A 88 12.48 0.90 -0.24
CA ASP A 88 12.77 0.74 1.19
C ASP A 88 11.59 1.20 2.07
N SER A 89 10.97 2.33 1.71
CA SER A 89 9.75 2.82 2.36
C SER A 89 8.60 1.81 2.25
N PHE A 90 8.40 1.25 1.06
CA PHE A 90 7.39 0.24 0.80
C PHE A 90 7.67 -1.08 1.54
N MET A 91 8.92 -1.56 1.54
CA MET A 91 9.31 -2.76 2.29
C MET A 91 9.12 -2.57 3.80
N THR A 92 9.42 -1.37 4.32
CA THR A 92 9.15 -1.01 5.72
C THR A 92 7.65 -1.05 6.03
N ALA A 93 6.82 -0.59 5.10
CA ALA A 93 5.37 -0.64 5.26
C ALA A 93 4.83 -2.06 5.28
N ILE A 94 5.29 -2.94 4.38
CA ILE A 94 4.90 -4.35 4.38
C ILE A 94 5.29 -5.04 5.71
N TYR A 95 6.50 -4.76 6.20
CA TYR A 95 6.94 -5.28 7.50
C TYR A 95 6.01 -4.84 8.63
N ARG A 96 5.55 -3.58 8.61
CA ARG A 96 4.56 -3.07 9.57
C ARG A 96 3.19 -3.72 9.39
N MET A 97 2.73 -3.92 8.16
CA MET A 97 1.46 -4.61 7.86
C MET A 97 1.44 -6.00 8.47
N LYS A 98 2.56 -6.73 8.38
CA LYS A 98 2.71 -8.07 8.97
C LYS A 98 2.61 -8.10 10.50
N GLN A 99 2.87 -6.97 11.15
CA GLN A 99 2.79 -6.80 12.59
C GLN A 99 1.54 -6.03 13.03
N ASP A 100 0.63 -5.72 12.10
CA ASP A 100 -0.58 -4.95 12.44
C ASP A 100 -1.49 -5.76 13.35
N ALA A 101 -2.25 -5.07 14.20
CA ALA A 101 -3.26 -5.67 15.07
C ALA A 101 -4.43 -6.26 14.26
N SER A 102 -4.78 -5.66 13.11
CA SER A 102 -5.84 -6.18 12.24
C SER A 102 -5.38 -7.41 11.45
N GLN A 103 -6.21 -8.46 11.46
CA GLN A 103 -5.97 -9.65 10.66
C GLN A 103 -5.99 -9.34 9.15
N GLU A 104 -6.92 -8.50 8.71
CA GLU A 104 -7.06 -8.12 7.30
C GLU A 104 -5.77 -7.45 6.79
N VAL A 105 -5.23 -6.50 7.55
CA VAL A 105 -3.97 -5.83 7.19
C VAL A 105 -2.81 -6.81 7.12
N ARG A 106 -2.74 -7.79 8.03
CA ARG A 106 -1.72 -8.86 7.99
C ARG A 106 -1.87 -9.76 6.77
N CYS A 107 -3.10 -10.09 6.38
CA CYS A 107 -3.42 -10.89 5.20
C CYS A 107 -2.95 -10.18 3.92
N CYS A 108 -3.35 -8.92 3.72
CA CYS A 108 -2.90 -8.11 2.58
C CYS A 108 -1.36 -8.04 2.53
N GLY A 109 -0.71 -7.83 3.67
CA GLY A 109 0.75 -7.84 3.77
C GLY A 109 1.38 -9.19 3.37
N GLN A 110 0.69 -10.31 3.62
CA GLN A 110 1.11 -11.64 3.17
C GLN A 110 0.97 -11.81 1.65
N GLN A 111 -0.16 -11.38 1.09
CA GLN A 111 -0.42 -11.47 -0.35
C GLN A 111 0.58 -10.62 -1.15
N ILE A 112 0.84 -9.41 -0.70
CA ILE A 112 1.88 -8.54 -1.27
C ILE A 112 3.25 -9.23 -1.24
N LEU A 113 3.66 -9.82 -0.11
CA LEU A 113 4.93 -10.55 -0.04
C LEU A 113 4.95 -11.76 -0.98
N ALA A 114 3.84 -12.49 -1.12
CA ALA A 114 3.76 -13.62 -2.04
C ALA A 114 4.04 -13.17 -3.48
N ILE A 115 3.40 -12.09 -3.94
CA ILE A 115 3.59 -11.49 -5.27
C ILE A 115 5.04 -11.05 -5.49
N LEU A 116 5.69 -10.51 -4.46
CA LEU A 116 7.09 -10.11 -4.55
C LEU A 116 8.02 -11.33 -4.60
N THR A 117 7.81 -12.31 -3.73
CA THR A 117 8.65 -13.52 -3.65
C THR A 117 8.56 -14.42 -4.87
N SER A 118 7.45 -14.38 -5.61
CA SER A 118 7.34 -15.09 -6.89
C SER A 118 8.22 -14.49 -7.98
N HIS A 119 8.80 -13.30 -7.79
CA HIS A 119 9.67 -12.66 -8.78
C HIS A 119 11.16 -12.96 -8.53
N PRO A 120 11.92 -13.45 -9.53
CA PRO A 120 13.32 -13.85 -9.35
C PRO A 120 14.24 -12.71 -8.93
N ASP A 121 13.96 -11.47 -9.36
CA ASP A 121 14.76 -10.31 -8.96
C ASP A 121 14.52 -9.84 -7.52
N PHE A 122 13.41 -10.27 -6.90
CA PHE A 122 13.18 -10.00 -5.48
C PHE A 122 14.19 -10.73 -4.61
N GLN A 123 14.55 -11.97 -4.96
CA GLN A 123 15.57 -12.72 -4.23
C GLN A 123 16.95 -12.05 -4.32
N LYS A 124 17.31 -11.49 -5.47
CA LYS A 124 18.56 -10.73 -5.63
C LYS A 124 18.57 -9.46 -4.78
N LYS A 125 17.45 -8.74 -4.74
CA LYS A 125 17.32 -7.45 -4.04
C LYS A 125 17.14 -7.58 -2.52
N ILE A 126 16.55 -8.68 -2.05
CA ILE A 126 16.54 -9.04 -0.62
C ILE A 126 17.94 -9.39 -0.14
N LYS A 127 18.71 -10.19 -0.91
CA LYS A 127 20.07 -10.55 -0.52
C LYS A 127 20.95 -9.32 -0.32
N SER A 128 20.85 -8.31 -1.20
CA SER A 128 21.57 -7.05 -1.01
C SER A 128 21.10 -6.22 0.21
N HIS A 129 19.84 -6.34 0.61
CA HIS A 129 19.31 -5.63 1.79
C HIS A 129 19.65 -6.32 3.12
N VAL A 130 19.66 -7.66 3.13
CA VAL A 130 20.01 -8.46 4.32
C VAL A 130 21.52 -8.42 4.57
N LEU A 131 22.35 -8.39 3.52
CA LEU A 131 23.81 -8.29 3.63
C LEU A 131 24.32 -6.90 3.99
N GLN A 132 23.49 -5.85 3.99
CA GLN A 132 23.87 -4.51 4.47
C GLN A 132 23.66 -4.31 5.99
N LYS A 133 23.21 -5.34 6.71
CA LYS A 133 23.01 -5.32 8.16
C LYS A 133 23.86 -6.34 8.94
N VAL A 134 24.93 -6.83 8.34
CA VAL A 134 25.97 -7.63 9.02
C VAL A 134 27.25 -6.82 9.08
#